data_AF-A0A4Q3WC16-F1
#
_entry.id   AF-A0A4Q3WC16-F1
#
_cell.length_a   1.000
_cell.length_b   1.000
_cell.length_c   1.000
_cell.angle_alpha   90.00
_cell.angle_beta   90.00
_cell.angle_gamma   90.00
#
_symmetry.space_group_name_H-M   'P 1'
#
loop_
_entity.id
_entity.type
_entity.pdbx_description
1 polymer ?
#
loop_
_entity_poly.entity_id
_entity_poly.type
_entity_poly.pdbx_seq_one_letter_code
_entity_poly.pdbx_strand_id
1 'polypeptide(L)'
;YLYMYAAPYPLSGSLSVRNNNAIGLGAYGYDLLETGENGVYDQPHTPVKVDGLDQHYPFGVLAWGHRGQMLTTSGYSFPPDWRWHASSQFNVAEGVYAGNFGKEKKLDDVEHQRIVQYVRGAGVWIVTDRLKSPQSHGYTLDWRFGVKPGHETDFTAEQITFQPTQNTIKTVRPGGANVSLYEFPSSALTMTSGEERTPPEGYRLHDFVRISNDWKAQGESVVVTAIYPRKSQEEELKSIKPLKGIGVQGFDAITPAGTHVMYQAATVAPSALRVGDMSANGESLLVTTGVGGVRRGIALGCKSLLVAGKPVTIPAPDFEFEIVGAKIKTTNIYTSLQPVAISPSDTTAFVGQKVIKLACASPKSQIRYTLDGSEPTPNSLLYT
;
A
#
# COMPACT_ATOMS: atom_id res chain seq x y z
N TYR A 1 -4.36 -13.99 -1.62
CA TYR A 1 -4.84 -12.61 -1.77
C TYR A 1 -4.13 -11.74 -0.73
N LEU A 2 -4.06 -10.44 -0.98
CA LEU A 2 -3.71 -9.46 0.03
C LEU A 2 -4.87 -8.47 0.09
N TYR A 3 -5.29 -8.08 1.29
CA TYR A 3 -6.16 -6.93 1.47
C TYR A 3 -5.34 -5.76 1.99
N MET A 4 -5.72 -4.56 1.58
CA MET A 4 -5.21 -3.31 2.10
C MET A 4 -6.40 -2.46 2.48
N TYR A 5 -6.38 -1.91 3.68
CA TYR A 5 -7.34 -0.90 4.09
C TYR A 5 -6.68 0.46 4.05
N ALA A 6 -7.22 1.39 3.24
CA ALA A 6 -6.84 2.77 3.29
C ALA A 6 -8.04 3.69 3.04
N ALA A 7 -8.19 4.71 3.88
CA ALA A 7 -9.32 5.64 3.82
C ALA A 7 -8.82 7.11 3.78
N PRO A 8 -9.32 7.94 2.85
CA PRO A 8 -8.90 9.33 2.74
C PRO A 8 -9.53 10.25 3.80
N TYR A 9 -10.52 9.78 4.57
CA TYR A 9 -11.25 10.57 5.56
C TYR A 9 -11.46 9.79 6.87
N PRO A 10 -11.71 10.49 8.00
CA PRO A 10 -12.00 9.83 9.27
C PRO A 10 -13.28 9.03 9.12
N LEU A 11 -13.21 7.75 9.46
CA LEU A 11 -14.41 6.98 9.70
C LEU A 11 -14.66 6.92 11.21
N SER A 12 -15.91 7.10 11.61
CA SER A 12 -16.36 6.86 12.98
C SER A 12 -16.95 5.44 13.09
N GLY A 13 -16.97 4.89 14.31
CA GLY A 13 -17.55 3.58 14.61
C GLY A 13 -16.49 2.51 14.91
N SER A 14 -16.91 1.23 14.91
CA SER A 14 -16.02 0.09 15.18
C SER A 14 -14.96 -0.11 14.10
N LEU A 15 -15.20 0.42 12.89
CA LEU A 15 -14.29 0.33 11.77
C LEU A 15 -13.44 1.62 11.71
N SER A 16 -12.12 1.47 11.80
CA SER A 16 -11.14 2.47 11.33
C SER A 16 -10.79 3.67 12.22
N VAL A 17 -10.41 3.42 13.48
CA VAL A 17 -9.75 4.46 14.30
C VAL A 17 -8.25 4.55 14.04
N ARG A 18 -7.59 3.40 13.78
CA ARG A 18 -6.13 3.29 13.79
C ARG A 18 -5.55 2.32 12.76
N ASN A 19 -6.27 1.94 11.72
CA ASN A 19 -5.89 0.86 10.78
C ASN A 19 -5.58 1.35 9.36
N ASN A 20 -5.35 2.64 9.15
CA ASN A 20 -5.07 3.13 7.81
C ASN A 20 -3.72 2.58 7.31
N ASN A 21 -3.66 2.24 6.03
CA ASN A 21 -2.59 1.49 5.38
C ASN A 21 -2.33 0.08 5.94
N ALA A 22 -3.23 -0.49 6.74
CA ALA A 22 -3.08 -1.86 7.22
C ALA A 22 -3.21 -2.87 6.08
N ILE A 23 -2.38 -3.91 6.11
CA ILE A 23 -2.42 -5.01 5.13
C ILE A 23 -2.45 -6.36 5.82
N GLY A 24 -3.23 -7.28 5.28
CA GLY A 24 -3.17 -8.69 5.64
C GLY A 24 -3.07 -9.56 4.40
N LEU A 25 -2.50 -10.75 4.58
CA LEU A 25 -2.09 -11.62 3.49
C LEU A 25 -2.56 -13.04 3.80
N GLY A 26 -3.41 -13.58 2.92
CA GLY A 26 -3.76 -14.99 2.89
C GLY A 26 -3.20 -15.66 1.63
N ALA A 27 -2.58 -16.82 1.74
CA ALA A 27 -2.14 -17.59 0.57
C ALA A 27 -2.22 -19.09 0.84
N TYR A 28 -2.51 -19.85 -0.22
CA TYR A 28 -2.57 -21.33 -0.18
C TYR A 28 -3.54 -21.89 0.89
N GLY A 29 -4.60 -21.14 1.23
CA GLY A 29 -5.58 -21.54 2.25
C GLY A 29 -5.19 -21.19 3.69
N TYR A 30 -4.18 -20.34 3.89
CA TYR A 30 -3.72 -19.91 5.22
C TYR A 30 -3.65 -18.39 5.30
N ASP A 31 -3.98 -17.84 6.48
CA ASP A 31 -3.62 -16.48 6.85
C ASP A 31 -2.15 -16.45 7.29
N LEU A 32 -1.37 -15.58 6.66
CA LEU A 32 0.08 -15.50 6.79
C LEU A 32 0.53 -14.19 7.45
N LEU A 33 -0.22 -13.11 7.23
CA LEU A 33 -0.07 -11.82 7.91
C LEU A 33 -1.45 -11.30 8.24
N GLU A 34 -1.60 -10.77 9.44
CA GLU A 34 -2.90 -10.31 9.94
C GLU A 34 -2.80 -8.88 10.46
N THR A 35 -3.84 -8.08 10.21
CA THR A 35 -3.96 -6.75 10.83
C THR A 35 -4.72 -6.81 12.15
N GLY A 36 -5.14 -8.01 12.55
CA GLY A 36 -6.40 -8.34 13.21
C GLY A 36 -6.64 -7.80 14.62
N GLU A 37 -7.77 -8.23 15.16
CA GLU A 37 -8.34 -7.83 16.43
C GLU A 37 -8.03 -8.94 17.44
N ASN A 38 -7.39 -8.62 18.56
CA ASN A 38 -7.15 -9.57 19.65
C ASN A 38 -8.49 -10.14 20.17
N GLY A 39 -9.55 -9.33 20.17
CA GLY A 39 -10.91 -9.77 20.48
C GLY A 39 -12.00 -9.01 19.74
N VAL A 40 -13.27 -9.37 19.99
CA VAL A 40 -14.49 -8.90 19.26
C VAL A 40 -14.68 -7.37 19.16
N TYR A 41 -13.92 -6.59 19.94
CA TYR A 41 -13.94 -5.13 19.93
C TYR A 41 -12.54 -4.50 19.85
N ASP A 42 -11.50 -5.33 19.72
CA ASP A 42 -10.19 -4.78 19.37
C ASP A 42 -10.29 -4.26 17.95
N GLN A 43 -9.62 -3.16 17.63
CA GLN A 43 -9.67 -2.61 16.27
C GLN A 43 -8.39 -3.00 15.55
N PRO A 44 -8.43 -3.26 14.23
CA PRO A 44 -7.24 -3.61 13.49
C PRO A 44 -6.18 -2.52 13.71
N HIS A 45 -4.92 -2.93 13.74
CA HIS A 45 -3.82 -2.02 13.98
C HIS A 45 -3.17 -1.67 12.66
N THR A 46 -2.89 -0.39 12.47
CA THR A 46 -1.94 0.05 11.45
C THR A 46 -0.58 -0.57 11.77
N PRO A 47 0.23 -0.90 10.76
CA PRO A 47 1.57 -1.37 11.01
C PRO A 47 2.51 -0.22 11.39
N VAL A 48 2.13 1.07 11.27
CA VAL A 48 3.05 2.17 11.59
C VAL A 48 2.68 2.90 12.87
N LYS A 49 3.67 3.03 13.76
CA LYS A 49 3.61 3.92 14.93
C LYS A 49 4.60 5.06 14.80
N VAL A 50 4.27 6.19 15.42
CA VAL A 50 5.14 7.39 15.50
C VAL A 50 5.35 7.74 16.95
N ASP A 51 6.59 7.75 17.41
CA ASP A 51 6.99 7.97 18.81
C ASP A 51 6.22 7.06 19.78
N GLY A 52 5.96 5.81 19.36
CA GLY A 52 5.19 4.81 20.10
C GLY A 52 3.66 5.01 20.08
N LEU A 53 3.17 6.01 19.36
CA LEU A 53 1.74 6.33 19.24
C LEU A 53 1.15 5.68 17.98
N ASP A 54 0.00 5.03 18.14
CA ASP A 54 -0.80 4.54 17.01
C ASP A 54 -1.45 5.70 16.25
N GLN A 55 -1.86 5.44 15.01
CA GLN A 55 -2.80 6.31 14.31
C GLN A 55 -4.07 6.53 15.13
N HIS A 56 -4.62 7.73 15.06
CA HIS A 56 -5.88 8.09 15.70
C HIS A 56 -6.64 9.06 14.80
N TYR A 57 -7.22 8.51 13.73
CA TYR A 57 -7.97 9.28 12.74
C TYR A 57 -9.03 10.21 13.38
N PRO A 58 -9.89 9.76 14.32
CA PRO A 58 -10.97 10.59 14.85
C PRO A 58 -10.53 11.62 15.90
N PHE A 59 -9.25 11.97 16.01
CA PHE A 59 -8.79 13.00 16.94
C PHE A 59 -9.60 14.30 16.77
N GLY A 60 -10.23 14.76 17.84
CA GLY A 60 -11.08 15.96 17.83
C GLY A 60 -12.47 15.78 17.19
N VAL A 61 -12.80 14.59 16.70
CA VAL A 61 -14.13 14.23 16.22
C VAL A 61 -14.94 13.59 17.36
N LEU A 62 -16.13 14.12 17.64
CA LEU A 62 -17.06 13.49 18.57
C LEU A 62 -17.59 12.18 17.99
N ALA A 63 -16.94 11.06 18.31
CA ALA A 63 -17.42 9.71 18.03
C ALA A 63 -17.94 9.07 19.34
N TRP A 64 -19.24 8.76 19.41
CA TRP A 64 -19.87 8.13 20.57
C TRP A 64 -20.28 6.68 20.24
N GLY A 65 -19.48 5.71 20.71
CA GLY A 65 -19.74 4.27 20.55
C GLY A 65 -19.85 3.79 19.09
N HIS A 66 -20.62 2.72 18.86
CA HIS A 66 -20.98 2.24 17.50
C HIS A 66 -21.86 3.22 16.72
N ARG A 67 -22.27 4.34 17.34
CA ARG A 67 -23.23 5.31 16.81
C ARG A 67 -22.67 6.73 16.89
N GLY A 68 -21.39 6.91 16.55
CA GLY A 68 -20.90 8.25 16.25
C GLY A 68 -21.78 8.87 15.16
N GLN A 69 -21.77 10.20 15.03
CA GLN A 69 -22.06 10.76 13.70
C GLN A 69 -21.14 9.98 12.77
N MET A 70 -21.69 9.05 11.98
CA MET A 70 -21.14 8.77 10.67
C MET A 70 -20.96 10.17 10.13
N LEU A 71 -19.73 10.68 10.11
CA LEU A 71 -19.41 11.99 9.53
C LEU A 71 -19.61 11.80 8.03
N THR A 72 -20.90 11.70 7.77
CA THR A 72 -21.73 11.41 6.64
C THR A 72 -21.16 10.48 5.58
N THR A 73 -22.05 9.93 4.79
CA THR A 73 -21.87 9.59 3.39
C THR A 73 -20.84 10.44 2.59
N SER A 74 -20.41 11.63 3.07
CA SER A 74 -19.34 12.45 2.49
C SER A 74 -17.96 11.79 2.44
N GLY A 75 -17.53 11.03 3.47
CA GLY A 75 -16.23 10.35 3.45
C GLY A 75 -16.10 9.27 2.35
N TYR A 76 -17.23 8.70 1.95
CA TYR A 76 -17.33 7.77 0.80
C TYR A 76 -17.61 8.49 -0.53
N SER A 77 -17.98 9.78 -0.48
CA SER A 77 -18.38 10.53 -1.67
C SER A 77 -17.19 11.04 -2.47
N PHE A 78 -15.99 11.11 -1.86
CA PHE A 78 -14.78 11.58 -2.53
C PHE A 78 -13.79 10.42 -2.64
N PRO A 79 -13.58 9.86 -3.84
CA PRO A 79 -12.56 8.86 -4.00
C PRO A 79 -11.19 9.49 -3.76
N PRO A 80 -10.26 8.74 -3.14
CA PRO A 80 -8.91 9.25 -2.95
C PRO A 80 -8.23 9.51 -4.30
N ASP A 81 -7.39 10.55 -4.34
CA ASP A 81 -6.52 10.83 -5.49
C ASP A 81 -5.25 9.95 -5.45
N TRP A 82 -5.42 8.67 -5.16
CA TRP A 82 -4.35 7.67 -5.08
C TRP A 82 -4.38 6.77 -6.31
N ARG A 83 -3.23 6.19 -6.64
CA ARG A 83 -3.09 5.31 -7.80
C ARG A 83 -3.73 3.95 -7.52
N TRP A 84 -4.48 3.48 -8.51
CA TRP A 84 -4.97 2.10 -8.56
C TRP A 84 -4.75 1.52 -9.95
N HIS A 85 -4.26 0.28 -10.00
CA HIS A 85 -4.06 -0.43 -11.26
C HIS A 85 -4.30 -1.92 -11.12
N ALA A 86 -4.88 -2.52 -12.15
CA ALA A 86 -5.03 -3.96 -12.26
C ALA A 86 -4.87 -4.40 -13.72
N SER A 87 -3.96 -5.32 -13.96
CA SER A 87 -3.76 -5.99 -15.24
C SER A 87 -3.57 -7.48 -15.04
N SER A 88 -3.35 -8.21 -16.14
CA SER A 88 -2.97 -9.63 -16.06
C SER A 88 -1.59 -9.85 -15.45
N GLN A 89 -0.75 -8.81 -15.40
CA GLN A 89 0.65 -8.89 -14.96
C GLN A 89 0.83 -8.30 -13.56
N PHE A 90 0.17 -7.19 -13.27
CA PHE A 90 0.39 -6.44 -12.04
C PHE A 90 -0.89 -5.97 -11.36
N ASN A 91 -0.78 -5.72 -10.05
CA ASN A 91 -1.68 -4.83 -9.34
C ASN A 91 -0.88 -3.73 -8.67
N VAL A 92 -1.48 -2.53 -8.57
CA VAL A 92 -0.98 -1.41 -7.78
C VAL A 92 -2.13 -0.90 -6.94
N ALA A 93 -1.88 -0.70 -5.66
CA ALA A 93 -2.75 0.00 -4.74
C ALA A 93 -1.91 0.99 -3.92
N GLU A 94 -2.47 2.16 -3.66
CA GLU A 94 -1.82 3.20 -2.88
C GLU A 94 -2.76 3.73 -1.81
N GLY A 95 -2.22 4.03 -0.64
CA GLY A 95 -2.90 4.67 0.47
C GLY A 95 -2.03 5.73 1.12
N VAL A 96 -2.62 6.85 1.49
CA VAL A 96 -1.93 7.94 2.20
C VAL A 96 -2.69 8.26 3.47
N TYR A 97 -1.97 8.22 4.59
CA TYR A 97 -2.45 8.67 5.88
C TYR A 97 -1.68 9.92 6.29
N ALA A 98 -2.37 11.04 6.40
CA ALA A 98 -1.85 12.30 6.94
C ALA A 98 -2.71 12.79 8.13
N GLY A 99 -3.25 11.84 8.90
CA GLY A 99 -4.05 12.11 10.09
C GLY A 99 -3.21 12.17 11.37
N ASN A 100 -3.89 12.29 12.51
CA ASN A 100 -3.23 12.42 13.81
C ASN A 100 -2.75 11.06 14.36
N PHE A 101 -1.52 10.98 14.82
CA PHE A 101 -1.07 9.90 15.71
C PHE A 101 -1.30 10.30 17.17
N GLY A 102 -1.76 9.33 17.97
CA GLY A 102 -2.05 9.51 19.40
C GLY A 102 -3.49 9.98 19.69
N LYS A 103 -4.12 9.37 20.69
CA LYS A 103 -5.48 9.71 21.13
C LYS A 103 -5.53 10.99 21.97
N GLU A 104 -4.58 11.15 22.88
CA GLU A 104 -4.55 12.26 23.84
C GLU A 104 -3.56 13.36 23.43
N LYS A 105 -2.45 12.95 22.80
CA LYS A 105 -1.44 13.84 22.25
C LYS A 105 -1.64 13.93 20.75
N LYS A 106 -1.86 15.14 20.24
CA LYS A 106 -1.92 15.42 18.80
C LYS A 106 -0.51 15.39 18.21
N LEU A 107 -0.26 14.44 17.31
CA LEU A 107 0.92 14.43 16.44
C LEU A 107 0.43 14.36 14.99
N ASP A 108 0.49 15.47 14.26
CA ASP A 108 -0.15 15.66 12.95
C ASP A 108 0.82 16.14 11.86
N ASP A 109 2.13 16.03 12.10
CA ASP A 109 3.18 16.43 11.17
C ASP A 109 3.82 15.25 10.43
N VAL A 110 3.27 14.03 10.58
CA VAL A 110 3.70 12.84 9.86
C VAL A 110 2.68 12.43 8.80
N GLU A 111 3.16 12.23 7.58
CA GLU A 111 2.45 11.55 6.50
C GLU A 111 3.03 10.14 6.32
N HIS A 112 2.16 9.14 6.19
CA HIS A 112 2.47 7.77 5.85
C HIS A 112 1.82 7.40 4.52
N GLN A 113 2.64 7.23 3.48
CA GLN A 113 2.22 6.69 2.19
C GLN A 113 2.64 5.23 2.11
N ARG A 114 1.70 4.37 1.69
CA ARG A 114 1.97 2.96 1.38
C ARG A 114 1.58 2.67 -0.05
N ILE A 115 2.50 2.06 -0.80
CA ILE A 115 2.25 1.52 -2.14
C ILE A 115 2.44 0.02 -2.10
N VAL A 116 1.43 -0.73 -2.55
CA VAL A 116 1.47 -2.18 -2.67
C VAL A 116 1.41 -2.56 -4.14
N GLN A 117 2.43 -3.28 -4.59
CA GLN A 117 2.52 -3.81 -5.96
C GLN A 117 2.54 -5.33 -5.92
N TYR A 118 1.69 -5.98 -6.72
CA TYR A 118 1.71 -7.44 -6.87
C TYR A 118 2.26 -7.83 -8.23
N VAL A 119 3.30 -8.66 -8.25
CA VAL A 119 3.83 -9.27 -9.47
C VAL A 119 3.18 -10.63 -9.66
N ARG A 120 2.07 -10.67 -10.42
CA ARG A 120 1.21 -11.86 -10.53
C ARG A 120 1.97 -13.11 -10.98
N GLY A 121 2.78 -12.97 -12.03
CA GLY A 121 3.57 -14.09 -12.58
C GLY A 121 4.74 -14.54 -11.71
N ALA A 122 5.11 -13.76 -10.69
CA ALA A 122 6.19 -14.09 -9.76
C ALA A 122 5.69 -14.51 -8.36
N GLY A 123 4.42 -14.21 -8.03
CA GLY A 123 3.89 -14.43 -6.69
C GLY A 123 4.51 -13.51 -5.62
N VAL A 124 5.14 -12.41 -6.03
CA VAL A 124 5.84 -11.48 -5.12
C VAL A 124 4.98 -10.24 -4.90
N TRP A 125 4.81 -9.88 -3.62
CA TRP A 125 4.26 -8.58 -3.23
C TRP A 125 5.40 -7.64 -2.85
N ILE A 126 5.26 -6.37 -3.21
CA ILE A 126 6.21 -5.32 -2.89
C ILE A 126 5.44 -4.24 -2.16
N VAL A 127 5.81 -3.98 -0.92
CA VAL A 127 5.24 -2.91 -0.09
C VAL A 127 6.29 -1.82 0.04
N THR A 128 5.95 -0.59 -0.31
CA THR A 128 6.80 0.59 -0.10
C THR A 128 6.11 1.49 0.90
N ASP A 129 6.68 1.58 2.10
CA ASP A 129 6.28 2.50 3.15
C ASP A 129 7.16 3.73 3.09
N ARG A 130 6.54 4.90 2.88
CA ARG A 130 7.21 6.21 2.92
C ARG A 130 6.63 7.03 4.05
N LEU A 131 7.52 7.50 4.92
CA LEU A 131 7.19 8.35 6.06
C LEU A 131 7.82 9.71 5.84
N LYS A 132 7.04 10.76 6.03
CA LYS A 132 7.46 12.15 5.82
C LYS A 132 7.08 13.01 7.01
N SER A 133 8.06 13.68 7.60
CA SER A 133 7.84 14.73 8.61
C SER A 133 8.94 15.78 8.56
N PRO A 134 8.63 17.07 8.78
CA PRO A 134 9.66 18.10 8.97
C PRO A 134 10.47 17.90 10.26
N GLN A 135 9.91 17.21 11.26
CA GLN A 135 10.54 16.92 12.54
C GLN A 135 11.16 15.52 12.56
N SER A 136 11.99 15.26 13.58
CA SER A 136 12.57 13.95 13.80
C SER A 136 11.66 13.12 14.71
N HIS A 137 11.30 11.92 14.27
CA HIS A 137 10.51 10.97 15.04
C HIS A 137 11.17 9.58 15.06
N GLY A 138 10.82 8.80 16.08
CA GLY A 138 10.95 7.35 16.05
C GLY A 138 9.75 6.74 15.32
N TYR A 139 10.02 5.84 14.39
CA TYR A 139 9.01 5.10 13.65
C TYR A 139 9.15 3.62 13.99
N THR A 140 8.01 2.93 14.07
CA THR A 140 7.94 1.48 14.22
C THR A 140 7.09 0.93 13.08
N LEU A 141 7.58 -0.09 12.36
CA LEU A 141 6.82 -0.88 11.41
C LEU A 141 6.58 -2.27 11.98
N ASP A 142 5.32 -2.60 12.28
CA ASP A 142 4.89 -3.83 12.92
C ASP A 142 4.37 -4.85 11.89
N TRP A 143 4.89 -6.08 11.97
CA TRP A 143 4.35 -7.26 11.29
C TRP A 143 3.76 -8.22 12.30
N ARG A 144 2.49 -8.59 12.13
CA ARG A 144 1.75 -9.42 13.07
C ARG A 144 1.39 -10.77 12.43
N PHE A 145 1.61 -11.82 13.20
CA PHE A 145 1.39 -13.21 12.81
C PHE A 145 0.49 -13.87 13.84
N GLY A 146 -0.65 -14.41 13.40
CA GLY A 146 -1.55 -15.18 14.29
C GLY A 146 -0.83 -16.39 14.88
N VAL A 147 -0.94 -16.56 16.20
CA VAL A 147 -0.34 -17.68 16.93
C VAL A 147 -1.34 -18.41 17.81
N LYS A 148 -1.02 -19.69 18.06
CA LYS A 148 -1.82 -20.54 18.95
C LYS A 148 -1.76 -20.07 20.41
N PRO A 149 -2.87 -20.21 21.17
CA PRO A 149 -4.17 -20.72 20.73
C PRO A 149 -4.99 -19.63 20.01
N GLY A 150 -5.38 -19.93 18.79
CA GLY A 150 -6.18 -19.09 17.89
C GLY A 150 -6.87 -20.01 16.89
N HIS A 151 -6.68 -19.81 15.58
CA HIS A 151 -7.12 -20.76 14.57
C HIS A 151 -6.22 -22.00 14.48
N GLU A 152 -6.78 -23.10 13.95
CA GLU A 152 -6.04 -24.34 13.72
C GLU A 152 -4.80 -24.11 12.81
N THR A 153 -4.99 -23.20 11.85
CA THR A 153 -4.01 -22.75 10.86
C THR A 153 -3.04 -21.68 11.35
N ASP A 154 -3.05 -21.31 12.62
CA ASP A 154 -2.12 -20.33 13.18
C ASP A 154 -0.73 -20.91 13.41
N PHE A 155 0.27 -20.04 13.49
CA PHE A 155 1.65 -20.44 13.81
C PHE A 155 1.80 -20.80 15.30
N THR A 156 2.89 -21.47 15.67
CA THR A 156 3.43 -21.33 17.03
C THR A 156 4.45 -20.19 17.06
N ALA A 157 4.73 -19.62 18.22
CA ALA A 157 5.69 -18.52 18.33
C ALA A 157 7.08 -18.91 17.77
N GLU A 158 7.51 -20.16 17.99
CA GLU A 158 8.79 -20.70 17.53
C GLU A 158 8.86 -20.86 16.01
N GLN A 159 7.71 -20.91 15.34
CA GLN A 159 7.64 -20.97 13.88
C GLN A 159 7.85 -19.61 13.23
N ILE A 160 7.96 -18.52 14.00
CA ILE A 160 8.17 -17.17 13.49
C ILE A 160 9.59 -16.76 13.86
N THR A 161 10.43 -16.60 12.85
CA THR A 161 11.85 -16.33 13.01
C THR A 161 12.21 -15.02 12.32
N PHE A 162 13.19 -14.29 12.85
CA PHE A 162 13.71 -13.09 12.22
C PHE A 162 15.22 -13.03 12.35
N GLN A 163 15.88 -12.35 11.41
CA GLN A 163 17.33 -12.18 11.38
C GLN A 163 17.63 -10.68 11.27
N PRO A 164 17.90 -10.00 12.41
CA PRO A 164 18.12 -8.55 12.44
C PRO A 164 19.22 -8.05 11.51
N THR A 165 20.30 -8.80 11.37
CA THR A 165 21.43 -8.41 10.50
C THR A 165 21.12 -8.53 9.00
N GLN A 166 20.07 -9.27 8.65
CA GLN A 166 19.63 -9.47 7.27
C GLN A 166 18.33 -8.73 6.95
N ASN A 167 17.68 -8.11 7.95
CA ASN A 167 16.33 -7.52 7.85
C ASN A 167 15.32 -8.49 7.23
N THR A 168 15.29 -9.72 7.75
CA THR A 168 14.37 -10.76 7.24
C THR A 168 13.49 -11.32 8.33
N ILE A 169 12.23 -11.59 7.99
CA ILE A 169 11.27 -12.32 8.82
C ILE A 169 10.80 -13.53 8.00
N LYS A 170 10.77 -14.72 8.61
CA LYS A 170 10.32 -15.95 7.97
C LYS A 170 9.48 -16.77 8.91
N THR A 171 8.43 -17.39 8.35
CA THR A 171 7.70 -18.44 9.03
C THR A 171 8.16 -19.84 8.61
N VAL A 172 8.05 -20.80 9.54
CA VAL A 172 8.57 -22.18 9.42
C VAL A 172 7.53 -23.18 9.97
N ARG A 173 6.39 -23.28 9.31
CA ARG A 173 5.32 -24.27 9.53
C ARG A 173 5.57 -25.55 8.73
N PRO A 174 5.70 -26.73 9.37
CA PRO A 174 5.85 -27.99 8.64
C PRO A 174 4.58 -28.35 7.85
N GLY A 175 4.75 -28.80 6.60
CA GLY A 175 3.64 -29.30 5.77
C GLY A 175 2.55 -28.27 5.41
N GLY A 176 2.81 -26.97 5.61
CA GLY A 176 1.85 -25.91 5.33
C GLY A 176 2.50 -24.67 4.73
N ALA A 177 1.66 -23.68 4.42
CA ALA A 177 2.12 -22.43 3.85
C ALA A 177 2.95 -21.60 4.82
N ASN A 178 3.87 -20.84 4.25
CA ASN A 178 4.80 -19.96 4.94
C ASN A 178 4.91 -18.62 4.23
N VAL A 179 5.57 -17.66 4.85
CA VAL A 179 5.88 -16.36 4.24
C VAL A 179 7.32 -15.97 4.56
N SER A 180 7.95 -15.26 3.62
CA SER A 180 9.25 -14.61 3.82
C SER A 180 9.12 -13.12 3.50
N LEU A 181 9.57 -12.29 4.42
CA LEU A 181 9.63 -10.84 4.30
C LEU A 181 11.10 -10.42 4.27
N TYR A 182 11.46 -9.58 3.31
CA TYR A 182 12.81 -9.04 3.14
C TYR A 182 12.73 -7.53 3.06
N GLU A 183 13.42 -6.83 3.95
CA GLU A 183 13.27 -5.38 4.11
C GLU A 183 14.53 -4.61 3.70
N PHE A 184 14.31 -3.54 2.95
CA PHE A 184 15.32 -2.67 2.36
C PHE A 184 15.03 -1.24 2.82
N PRO A 185 15.51 -0.85 4.01
CA PRO A 185 15.20 0.43 4.61
C PRO A 185 16.20 1.53 4.18
N SER A 186 15.77 2.79 4.23
CA SER A 186 16.64 3.96 4.01
C SER A 186 17.50 4.29 5.23
N SER A 187 17.12 3.77 6.40
CA SER A 187 17.81 3.89 7.69
C SER A 187 17.97 2.51 8.31
N ALA A 188 18.96 2.30 9.18
CA ALA A 188 19.10 1.03 9.89
C ALA A 188 17.86 0.72 10.74
N LEU A 189 17.35 -0.51 10.64
CA LEU A 189 16.25 -1.01 11.46
C LEU A 189 16.80 -1.70 12.70
N THR A 190 16.09 -1.56 13.82
CA THR A 190 16.24 -2.41 15.00
C THR A 190 15.04 -3.33 15.05
N MET A 191 15.26 -4.63 14.85
CA MET A 191 14.17 -5.62 14.88
C MET A 191 14.00 -6.18 16.29
N THR A 192 12.77 -6.15 16.80
CA THR A 192 12.39 -6.76 18.08
C THR A 192 11.15 -7.63 17.92
N SER A 193 10.91 -8.52 18.88
CA SER A 193 9.70 -9.35 18.92
C SER A 193 8.94 -9.15 20.21
N GLY A 194 7.61 -9.16 20.15
CA GLY A 194 6.72 -9.15 21.30
C GLY A 194 5.53 -10.09 21.09
N GLU A 195 4.95 -10.56 22.20
CA GLU A 195 3.67 -11.28 22.17
C GLU A 195 2.54 -10.34 22.54
N GLU A 196 1.45 -10.43 21.79
CA GLU A 196 0.19 -9.75 22.07
C GLU A 196 -0.84 -10.81 22.41
N ARG A 197 -1.15 -10.94 23.70
CA ARG A 197 -2.10 -11.94 24.19
C ARG A 197 -3.45 -11.32 24.45
N THR A 198 -4.50 -12.06 24.10
CA THR A 198 -5.87 -11.61 24.38
C THR A 198 -6.29 -12.03 25.79
N PRO A 199 -6.96 -11.15 26.56
CA PRO A 199 -7.53 -11.53 27.85
C PRO A 199 -8.44 -12.77 27.76
N PRO A 200 -8.43 -13.67 28.76
CA PRO A 200 -9.16 -14.95 28.69
C PRO A 200 -10.70 -14.85 28.70
N GLU A 201 -11.25 -13.71 29.10
CA GLU A 201 -12.69 -13.57 29.36
C GLU A 201 -13.48 -13.36 28.06
N GLY A 202 -14.01 -14.45 27.49
CA GLY A 202 -15.17 -14.47 26.57
C GLY A 202 -15.00 -13.86 25.16
N TYR A 203 -13.94 -13.13 24.88
CA TYR A 203 -13.76 -12.38 23.62
C TYR A 203 -12.47 -12.71 22.88
N ARG A 204 -11.76 -13.78 23.25
CA ARG A 204 -10.50 -14.19 22.61
C ARG A 204 -10.72 -14.70 21.19
N LEU A 205 -10.12 -14.01 20.22
CA LEU A 205 -10.07 -14.45 18.84
C LEU A 205 -8.68 -15.02 18.52
N HIS A 206 -7.63 -14.23 18.74
CA HIS A 206 -6.25 -14.58 18.40
C HIS A 206 -5.26 -14.03 19.41
N ASP A 207 -4.13 -14.73 19.54
CA ASP A 207 -2.89 -14.13 20.03
C ASP A 207 -1.98 -13.85 18.83
N PHE A 208 -1.05 -12.92 19.00
CA PHE A 208 -0.10 -12.59 17.94
C PHE A 208 1.33 -12.63 18.46
N VAL A 209 2.23 -13.08 17.60
CA VAL A 209 3.62 -12.61 17.67
C VAL A 209 3.74 -11.42 16.75
N ARG A 210 4.28 -10.34 17.30
CA ARG A 210 4.60 -9.13 16.57
C ARG A 210 6.10 -9.01 16.41
N ILE A 211 6.53 -8.75 15.18
CA ILE A 211 7.89 -8.33 14.89
C ILE A 211 7.87 -6.84 14.58
N SER A 212 8.55 -6.06 15.40
CA SER A 212 8.60 -4.60 15.33
C SER A 212 9.94 -4.16 14.75
N ASN A 213 9.89 -3.31 13.73
CA ASN A 213 11.05 -2.75 13.08
C ASN A 213 11.14 -1.26 13.39
N ASP A 214 12.07 -0.88 14.27
CA ASP A 214 12.22 0.48 14.75
C ASP A 214 13.32 1.25 14.01
N TRP A 215 13.07 2.50 13.65
CA TRP A 215 14.09 3.41 13.14
C TRP A 215 13.80 4.86 13.53
N LYS A 216 14.80 5.73 13.38
CA LYS A 216 14.65 7.17 13.54
C LYS A 216 14.92 7.87 12.23
N ALA A 217 14.10 8.85 11.88
CA ALA A 217 14.32 9.68 10.71
C ALA A 217 13.76 11.10 10.89
N GLN A 218 14.19 12.00 10.02
CA GLN A 218 13.65 13.35 9.80
C GLN A 218 13.60 13.57 8.28
N GLY A 219 12.60 14.31 7.79
CA GLY A 219 12.35 14.44 6.36
C GLY A 219 11.62 13.21 5.83
N GLU A 220 12.09 12.66 4.71
CA GLU A 220 11.51 11.45 4.12
C GLU A 220 12.34 10.22 4.47
N SER A 221 11.68 9.12 4.82
CA SER A 221 12.29 7.80 4.99
C SER A 221 11.45 6.74 4.29
N VAL A 222 12.11 5.69 3.80
CA VAL A 222 11.47 4.63 3.03
C VAL A 222 11.88 3.27 3.54
N VAL A 223 10.91 2.37 3.68
CA VAL A 223 11.14 0.93 3.84
C VAL A 223 10.47 0.22 2.67
N VAL A 224 11.26 -0.52 1.89
CA VAL A 224 10.75 -1.42 0.86
C VAL A 224 10.75 -2.84 1.42
N THR A 225 9.59 -3.51 1.43
CA THR A 225 9.45 -4.90 1.86
C THR A 225 9.03 -5.77 0.69
N ALA A 226 9.85 -6.76 0.35
CA ALA A 226 9.44 -7.86 -0.53
C ALA A 226 8.78 -8.94 0.31
N ILE A 227 7.52 -9.26 0.03
CA ILE A 227 6.76 -10.32 0.72
C ILE A 227 6.53 -11.46 -0.26
N TYR A 228 7.02 -12.64 0.09
CA TYR A 228 6.94 -13.84 -0.72
C TYR A 228 6.20 -14.95 0.04
N PRO A 229 4.91 -15.19 -0.26
CA PRO A 229 4.18 -16.35 0.21
C PRO A 229 4.77 -17.63 -0.41
N ARG A 230 4.89 -18.67 0.40
CA ARG A 230 5.46 -19.97 0.01
C ARG A 230 4.46 -21.08 0.32
N LYS A 231 4.28 -22.03 -0.59
CA LYS A 231 3.36 -23.16 -0.35
C LYS A 231 3.92 -24.14 0.69
N SER A 232 5.25 -24.20 0.80
CA SER A 232 5.98 -25.00 1.79
C SER A 232 7.28 -24.29 2.19
N GLN A 233 8.05 -24.88 3.10
CA GLN A 233 9.30 -24.27 3.58
C GLN A 233 10.40 -24.26 2.51
N GLU A 234 10.34 -25.22 1.59
CA GLU A 234 11.33 -25.46 0.54
C GLU A 234 11.17 -24.50 -0.65
N GLU A 235 9.97 -23.95 -0.86
CA GLU A 235 9.65 -23.05 -1.97
C GLU A 235 10.11 -21.61 -1.70
N GLU A 236 11.39 -21.38 -1.43
CA GLU A 236 11.98 -20.06 -1.15
C GLU A 236 12.52 -19.35 -2.42
N LEU A 237 12.62 -18.01 -2.40
CA LEU A 237 13.35 -17.27 -3.42
C LEU A 237 14.77 -17.83 -3.59
N LYS A 238 15.18 -18.10 -4.83
CA LYS A 238 16.53 -18.60 -5.14
C LYS A 238 17.62 -17.62 -4.72
N SER A 239 17.33 -16.33 -4.85
CA SER A 239 18.17 -15.26 -4.33
C SER A 239 17.35 -13.99 -4.14
N ILE A 240 17.75 -13.16 -3.19
CA ILE A 240 17.31 -11.79 -3.07
C ILE A 240 18.45 -10.97 -2.45
N LYS A 241 18.78 -9.84 -3.07
CA LYS A 241 19.89 -8.98 -2.63
C LYS A 241 19.50 -7.50 -2.77
N PRO A 242 20.03 -6.62 -1.91
CA PRO A 242 19.77 -5.19 -2.01
C PRO A 242 20.35 -4.63 -3.32
N LEU A 243 19.58 -3.77 -3.98
CA LEU A 243 20.10 -2.92 -5.07
C LEU A 243 20.69 -1.65 -4.48
N LYS A 244 21.95 -1.38 -4.79
CA LYS A 244 22.68 -0.21 -4.28
C LYS A 244 22.41 1.03 -5.15
N GLY A 245 22.32 2.18 -4.50
CA GLY A 245 22.28 3.50 -5.13
C GLY A 245 22.19 4.60 -4.07
N ILE A 246 22.41 5.84 -4.48
CA ILE A 246 22.30 6.99 -3.56
C ILE A 246 20.82 7.36 -3.45
N GLY A 247 20.28 7.35 -2.23
CA GLY A 247 18.90 7.77 -1.97
C GLY A 247 17.83 6.87 -2.58
N VAL A 248 18.12 5.57 -2.73
CA VAL A 248 17.19 4.57 -3.29
C VAL A 248 17.24 3.28 -2.49
N GLN A 249 16.11 2.57 -2.43
CA GLN A 249 15.90 1.34 -1.68
C GLN A 249 15.24 0.31 -2.59
N GLY A 250 15.63 -0.96 -2.45
CA GLY A 250 15.00 -2.03 -3.20
C GLY A 250 15.93 -3.21 -3.40
N PHE A 251 15.59 -4.08 -4.35
CA PHE A 251 16.16 -5.42 -4.43
C PHE A 251 16.20 -5.99 -5.85
N ASP A 252 17.02 -7.02 -6.01
CA ASP A 252 17.07 -7.91 -7.18
C ASP A 252 16.85 -9.34 -6.67
N ALA A 253 15.73 -9.95 -7.07
CA ALA A 253 15.27 -11.25 -6.62
C ALA A 253 15.04 -12.23 -7.78
N ILE A 254 15.22 -13.51 -7.51
CA ILE A 254 14.96 -14.62 -8.44
C ILE A 254 14.00 -15.60 -7.79
N THR A 255 12.85 -15.84 -8.42
CA THR A 255 11.87 -16.82 -7.92
C THR A 255 12.30 -18.26 -8.20
N PRO A 256 11.70 -19.28 -7.55
CA PRO A 256 11.88 -20.69 -7.89
C PRO A 256 11.70 -20.98 -9.39
N ALA A 257 10.73 -20.33 -10.03
CA ALA A 257 10.44 -20.45 -11.46
C ALA A 257 11.48 -19.75 -12.37
N GLY A 258 12.44 -19.01 -11.80
CA GLY A 258 13.48 -18.31 -12.54
C GLY A 258 13.09 -16.90 -13.02
N THR A 259 11.94 -16.38 -12.60
CA THR A 259 11.56 -14.99 -12.89
C THR A 259 12.46 -14.04 -12.10
N HIS A 260 13.13 -13.12 -12.79
CA HIS A 260 13.85 -12.02 -12.16
C HIS A 260 12.85 -10.91 -11.80
N VAL A 261 12.92 -10.40 -10.57
CA VAL A 261 12.13 -9.26 -10.09
C VAL A 261 13.11 -8.25 -9.49
N MET A 262 13.25 -7.11 -10.16
CA MET A 262 14.10 -6.00 -9.72
C MET A 262 13.23 -4.79 -9.42
N TYR A 263 13.46 -4.15 -8.27
CA TYR A 263 12.68 -3.00 -7.85
C TYR A 263 13.57 -1.97 -7.16
N GLN A 264 13.33 -0.69 -7.45
CA GLN A 264 13.85 0.42 -6.67
C GLN A 264 12.76 1.46 -6.42
N ALA A 265 12.77 2.03 -5.22
CA ALA A 265 12.02 3.21 -4.82
C ALA A 265 13.00 4.32 -4.39
N ALA A 266 12.67 5.57 -4.70
CA ALA A 266 13.40 6.74 -4.22
C ALA A 266 13.05 7.01 -2.75
N THR A 267 14.06 7.34 -1.93
CA THR A 267 13.85 7.87 -0.58
C THR A 267 13.13 9.21 -0.65
N VAL A 268 13.66 10.11 -1.48
CA VAL A 268 13.07 11.41 -1.85
C VAL A 268 12.81 11.40 -3.34
N ALA A 269 11.55 11.52 -3.76
CA ALA A 269 11.17 11.47 -5.16
C ALA A 269 11.17 12.88 -5.82
N PRO A 270 11.54 12.99 -7.11
CA PRO A 270 12.09 11.92 -7.95
C PRO A 270 13.59 11.71 -7.72
N SER A 271 14.07 10.48 -7.90
CA SER A 271 15.51 10.15 -7.86
C SER A 271 15.93 9.30 -9.07
N ALA A 272 17.23 9.14 -9.26
CA ALA A 272 17.79 8.29 -10.31
C ALA A 272 17.72 6.81 -9.89
N LEU A 273 16.80 6.07 -10.53
CA LEU A 273 16.55 4.64 -10.33
C LEU A 273 17.26 3.83 -11.42
N ARG A 274 17.81 2.67 -11.06
CA ARG A 274 18.51 1.74 -11.97
C ARG A 274 18.17 0.30 -11.61
N VAL A 275 17.60 -0.42 -12.56
CA VAL A 275 17.31 -1.86 -12.46
C VAL A 275 17.73 -2.53 -13.77
N GLY A 276 18.73 -3.41 -13.71
CA GLY A 276 19.33 -3.99 -14.91
C GLY A 276 19.86 -2.92 -15.88
N ASP A 277 19.45 -2.99 -17.14
CA ASP A 277 19.77 -2.03 -18.21
C ASP A 277 18.77 -0.87 -18.30
N MET A 278 17.77 -0.82 -17.41
CA MET A 278 16.78 0.25 -17.36
C MET A 278 17.15 1.27 -16.28
N SER A 279 16.92 2.54 -16.58
CA SER A 279 17.03 3.61 -15.59
C SER A 279 15.94 4.64 -15.77
N ALA A 280 15.43 5.16 -14.67
CA ALA A 280 14.42 6.21 -14.67
C ALA A 280 14.82 7.34 -13.73
N ASN A 281 14.30 8.54 -13.98
CA ASN A 281 14.18 9.56 -12.94
C ASN A 281 12.73 9.52 -12.47
N GLY A 282 12.47 9.08 -11.24
CA GLY A 282 11.09 8.86 -10.78
C GLY A 282 10.97 8.46 -9.31
N GLU A 283 9.77 8.03 -8.93
CA GLU A 283 9.44 7.61 -7.57
C GLU A 283 9.76 6.12 -7.35
N SER A 284 9.36 5.25 -8.27
CA SER A 284 9.76 3.84 -8.25
C SER A 284 9.83 3.24 -9.65
N LEU A 285 10.61 2.16 -9.77
CA LEU A 285 10.81 1.41 -11.00
C LEU A 285 10.87 -0.09 -10.67
N LEU A 286 9.88 -0.81 -11.15
CA LEU A 286 9.77 -2.27 -11.09
C LEU A 286 10.04 -2.84 -12.48
N VAL A 287 10.94 -3.82 -12.57
CA VAL A 287 11.20 -4.59 -13.79
C VAL A 287 11.20 -6.08 -13.47
N THR A 288 10.48 -6.83 -14.27
CA THR A 288 10.41 -8.29 -14.24
C THR A 288 10.93 -8.85 -15.55
N THR A 289 11.67 -9.95 -15.48
CA THR A 289 12.13 -10.68 -16.67
C THR A 289 11.75 -12.14 -16.51
N GLY A 290 10.82 -12.60 -17.36
CA GLY A 290 10.35 -13.99 -17.35
C GLY A 290 11.24 -14.94 -18.16
N VAL A 291 10.91 -16.23 -18.08
CA VAL A 291 11.52 -17.28 -18.92
C VAL A 291 11.13 -17.02 -20.38
N GLY A 292 12.09 -16.60 -21.20
CA GLY A 292 11.86 -16.12 -22.57
C GLY A 292 12.30 -14.66 -22.82
N GLY A 293 12.78 -13.97 -21.79
CA GLY A 293 13.42 -12.65 -21.93
C GLY A 293 12.45 -11.47 -22.11
N VAL A 294 11.14 -11.72 -22.09
CA VAL A 294 10.14 -10.64 -22.09
C VAL A 294 10.26 -9.86 -20.80
N ARG A 295 10.40 -8.54 -20.92
CA ARG A 295 10.51 -7.62 -19.80
C ARG A 295 9.21 -6.86 -19.61
N ARG A 296 8.74 -6.80 -18.38
CA ARG A 296 7.53 -6.08 -17.99
C ARG A 296 7.77 -5.32 -16.70
N GLY A 297 7.03 -4.25 -16.47
CA GLY A 297 7.27 -3.47 -15.27
C GLY A 297 6.27 -2.37 -15.02
N ILE A 298 6.50 -1.65 -13.94
CA ILE A 298 5.76 -0.46 -13.56
C ILE A 298 6.78 0.65 -13.29
N ALA A 299 6.51 1.84 -13.79
CA ALA A 299 7.22 3.06 -13.43
C ALA A 299 6.20 4.02 -12.80
N LEU A 300 6.55 4.56 -11.63
CA LEU A 300 5.72 5.49 -10.87
C LEU A 300 6.43 6.83 -10.70
N GLY A 301 5.69 7.93 -10.77
CA GLY A 301 6.24 9.29 -10.66
C GLY A 301 7.34 9.62 -11.68
N CYS A 302 7.37 8.90 -12.81
CA CYS A 302 8.45 8.91 -13.79
C CYS A 302 8.51 10.24 -14.56
N LYS A 303 9.69 10.85 -14.63
CA LYS A 303 9.99 12.06 -15.41
C LYS A 303 10.78 11.76 -16.67
N SER A 304 11.59 10.70 -16.65
CA SER A 304 12.31 10.21 -17.83
C SER A 304 12.64 8.72 -17.67
N LEU A 305 12.71 8.01 -18.80
CA LEU A 305 13.05 6.58 -18.85
C LEU A 305 14.12 6.33 -19.94
N LEU A 306 15.12 5.54 -19.59
CA LEU A 306 16.14 5.00 -20.49
C LEU A 306 16.06 3.47 -20.49
N VAL A 307 16.16 2.86 -21.68
CA VAL A 307 16.31 1.40 -21.86
C VAL A 307 17.63 1.16 -22.60
N ALA A 308 18.55 0.43 -21.98
CA ALA A 308 19.91 0.22 -22.49
C ALA A 308 20.58 1.56 -22.88
N GLY A 309 20.41 2.58 -22.05
CA GLY A 309 20.95 3.93 -22.25
C GLY A 309 20.21 4.80 -23.29
N LYS A 310 19.18 4.29 -23.97
CA LYS A 310 18.42 5.04 -24.97
C LYS A 310 17.14 5.65 -24.37
N PRO A 311 16.88 6.95 -24.58
CA PRO A 311 15.62 7.58 -24.15
C PRO A 311 14.39 6.93 -24.76
N VAL A 312 13.37 6.78 -23.91
CA VAL A 312 12.04 6.31 -24.28
C VAL A 312 11.05 7.43 -23.99
N THR A 313 10.16 7.71 -24.95
CA THR A 313 9.03 8.62 -24.75
C THR A 313 8.07 8.00 -23.73
N ILE A 314 7.84 8.69 -22.62
CA ILE A 314 6.89 8.27 -21.59
C ILE A 314 5.52 8.95 -21.83
N PRO A 315 4.40 8.21 -21.76
CA PRO A 315 3.06 8.75 -22.04
C PRO A 315 2.45 9.52 -20.87
N ALA A 316 2.90 9.21 -19.66
CA ALA A 316 2.40 9.66 -18.37
C ALA A 316 3.48 9.41 -17.31
N PRO A 317 3.40 10.02 -16.11
CA PRO A 317 4.32 9.73 -15.02
C PRO A 317 4.15 8.33 -14.42
N ASP A 318 2.94 7.77 -14.44
CA ASP A 318 2.63 6.47 -13.87
C ASP A 318 2.14 5.53 -14.97
N PHE A 319 2.83 4.41 -15.18
CA PHE A 319 2.48 3.45 -16.23
C PHE A 319 3.04 2.05 -15.98
N GLU A 320 2.27 1.05 -16.39
CA GLU A 320 2.77 -0.29 -16.69
C GLU A 320 3.43 -0.28 -18.07
N PHE A 321 4.46 -1.10 -18.27
CA PHE A 321 5.07 -1.32 -19.58
C PHE A 321 5.42 -2.79 -19.86
N GLU A 322 5.47 -3.12 -21.14
CA GLU A 322 6.03 -4.35 -21.70
C GLU A 322 7.04 -3.99 -22.79
N ILE A 323 8.21 -4.63 -22.78
CA ILE A 323 9.26 -4.45 -23.79
C ILE A 323 9.33 -5.70 -24.65
N VAL A 324 9.06 -5.53 -25.94
CA VAL A 324 9.19 -6.58 -26.97
C VAL A 324 10.18 -6.10 -28.03
N GLY A 325 11.38 -6.70 -28.03
CA GLY A 325 12.50 -6.22 -28.84
C GLY A 325 12.89 -4.79 -28.47
N ALA A 326 12.84 -3.87 -29.44
CA ALA A 326 13.14 -2.44 -29.24
C ALA A 326 11.90 -1.57 -28.98
N LYS A 327 10.70 -2.15 -28.95
CA LYS A 327 9.45 -1.42 -28.72
C LYS A 327 9.02 -1.55 -27.27
N ILE A 328 8.52 -0.44 -26.73
CA ILE A 328 7.85 -0.40 -25.44
C ILE A 328 6.36 -0.15 -25.66
N LYS A 329 5.52 -1.02 -25.08
CA LYS A 329 4.09 -0.83 -24.99
C LYS A 329 3.78 -0.37 -23.57
N THR A 330 2.99 0.67 -23.42
CA THR A 330 2.64 1.25 -22.11
C THR A 330 1.15 1.20 -21.86
N THR A 331 0.76 1.15 -20.59
CA THR A 331 -0.61 1.33 -20.12
C THR A 331 -0.57 2.29 -18.93
N ASN A 332 -1.24 3.43 -19.05
CA ASN A 332 -1.23 4.46 -18.03
C ASN A 332 -1.90 3.95 -16.74
N ILE A 333 -1.34 4.36 -15.61
CA ILE A 333 -1.92 4.18 -14.29
C ILE A 333 -2.55 5.53 -13.91
N TYR A 334 -3.79 5.50 -13.47
CA TYR A 334 -4.56 6.70 -13.16
C TYR A 334 -4.91 6.75 -11.67
N THR A 335 -5.21 7.95 -11.20
CA THR A 335 -5.92 8.18 -9.94
C THR A 335 -7.41 8.29 -10.20
N SER A 336 -8.20 8.26 -9.12
CA SER A 336 -9.65 8.40 -9.24
C SER A 336 -10.05 9.79 -9.73
N LEU A 337 -11.06 9.84 -10.61
CA LEU A 337 -11.67 11.12 -10.97
C LEU A 337 -12.40 11.71 -9.76
N GLN A 338 -12.27 13.01 -9.58
CA GLN A 338 -13.02 13.75 -8.59
C GLN A 338 -14.51 13.77 -8.99
N PRO A 339 -15.44 13.69 -8.02
CA PRO A 339 -16.86 13.72 -8.30
C PRO A 339 -17.26 15.01 -9.03
N VAL A 340 -18.34 14.95 -9.80
CA VAL A 340 -18.92 16.15 -10.42
C VAL A 340 -19.59 16.98 -9.33
N ALA A 341 -19.10 18.20 -9.13
CA ALA A 341 -19.69 19.20 -8.26
C ALA A 341 -20.84 19.91 -8.98
N ILE A 342 -21.98 20.02 -8.31
CA ILE A 342 -23.19 20.69 -8.79
C ILE A 342 -23.41 21.96 -7.97
N SER A 343 -23.60 23.10 -8.65
CA SER A 343 -23.81 24.41 -8.00
C SER A 343 -25.02 25.14 -8.61
N PRO A 344 -25.87 25.82 -7.81
CA PRO A 344 -25.86 25.83 -6.34
C PRO A 344 -26.16 24.44 -5.75
N SER A 345 -25.69 24.18 -4.52
CA SER A 345 -25.83 22.87 -3.86
C SER A 345 -27.28 22.53 -3.51
N ASP A 346 -28.10 23.55 -3.24
CA ASP A 346 -29.55 23.44 -3.24
C ASP A 346 -30.02 23.26 -4.69
N THR A 347 -30.40 22.03 -5.04
CA THR A 347 -30.96 21.70 -6.35
C THR A 347 -32.41 21.22 -6.29
N THR A 348 -32.93 20.95 -5.10
CA THR A 348 -34.22 20.26 -4.92
C THR A 348 -35.42 21.19 -4.76
N ALA A 349 -35.21 22.48 -4.46
CA ALA A 349 -36.29 23.46 -4.35
C ALA A 349 -36.02 24.67 -5.23
N PHE A 350 -36.92 24.95 -6.16
CA PHE A 350 -36.88 26.15 -6.99
C PHE A 350 -38.29 26.51 -7.48
N VAL A 351 -38.49 27.80 -7.74
CA VAL A 351 -39.68 28.31 -8.44
C VAL A 351 -39.24 28.76 -9.82
N GLY A 352 -39.89 28.27 -10.87
CA GLY A 352 -39.56 28.63 -12.25
C GLY A 352 -38.32 27.89 -12.76
N GLN A 353 -37.23 28.60 -13.04
CA GLN A 353 -36.00 28.06 -13.61
C GLN A 353 -34.81 28.30 -12.68
N LYS A 354 -33.88 27.35 -12.65
CA LYS A 354 -32.64 27.46 -11.87
C LYS A 354 -31.45 27.14 -12.76
N VAL A 355 -30.46 28.02 -12.74
CA VAL A 355 -29.20 27.82 -13.46
C VAL A 355 -28.34 26.88 -12.63
N ILE A 356 -27.96 25.75 -13.23
CA ILE A 356 -27.08 24.76 -12.61
C ILE A 356 -25.73 24.78 -13.34
N LYS A 357 -24.65 24.81 -12.56
CA LYS A 357 -23.27 24.64 -13.01
C LYS A 357 -22.76 23.28 -12.59
N LEU A 358 -22.22 22.53 -13.54
CA LEU A 358 -21.46 21.30 -13.29
C LEU A 358 -19.96 21.62 -13.40
N ALA A 359 -19.16 21.06 -12.51
CA ALA A 359 -17.71 21.18 -12.57
C ALA A 359 -17.06 19.90 -12.06
N CYS A 360 -15.90 19.54 -12.60
CA CYS A 360 -15.06 18.47 -12.06
C CYS A 360 -13.66 19.03 -11.87
N ALA A 361 -13.09 18.81 -10.68
CA ALA A 361 -11.76 19.30 -10.36
C ALA A 361 -10.64 18.53 -11.10
N SER A 362 -10.94 17.32 -11.59
CA SER A 362 -9.97 16.53 -12.35
C SER A 362 -9.64 17.19 -13.69
N PRO A 363 -8.37 17.50 -13.98
CA PRO A 363 -7.96 18.14 -15.22
C PRO A 363 -8.37 17.32 -16.45
N LYS A 364 -8.82 18.01 -17.51
CA LYS A 364 -9.23 17.40 -18.80
C LYS A 364 -10.39 16.40 -18.70
N SER A 365 -11.09 16.34 -17.57
CA SER A 365 -12.31 15.56 -17.43
C SER A 365 -13.39 16.08 -18.38
N GLN A 366 -14.20 15.15 -18.88
CA GLN A 366 -15.40 15.45 -19.67
C GLN A 366 -16.61 15.06 -18.84
N ILE A 367 -17.58 15.97 -18.71
CA ILE A 367 -18.85 15.68 -18.06
C ILE A 367 -19.87 15.36 -19.16
N ARG A 368 -20.47 14.17 -19.09
CA ARG A 368 -21.51 13.71 -20.03
C ARG A 368 -22.83 13.61 -19.28
N TYR A 369 -23.94 14.00 -19.91
CA TYR A 369 -25.26 13.99 -19.27
C TYR A 369 -26.38 13.58 -20.21
N THR A 370 -27.50 13.18 -19.61
CA THR A 370 -28.78 12.86 -20.26
C THR A 370 -29.87 13.72 -19.60
N LEU A 371 -30.98 13.94 -20.31
CA LEU A 371 -32.12 14.72 -19.81
C LEU A 371 -33.37 13.85 -19.60
N ASP A 372 -33.31 12.59 -19.98
CA ASP A 372 -34.42 11.62 -19.95
C ASP A 372 -34.33 10.62 -18.79
N GLY A 373 -33.32 10.76 -17.92
CA GLY A 373 -33.09 9.88 -16.77
C GLY A 373 -32.33 8.58 -17.09
N SER A 374 -31.88 8.37 -18.33
CA SER A 374 -31.00 7.24 -18.68
C SER A 374 -29.55 7.47 -18.23
N GLU A 375 -28.77 6.39 -18.05
CA GLU A 375 -27.34 6.49 -17.71
C GLU A 375 -26.52 7.10 -18.87
N PRO A 376 -25.69 8.14 -18.63
CA PRO A 376 -24.85 8.71 -19.67
C PRO A 376 -23.82 7.72 -20.23
N THR A 377 -23.61 7.78 -21.55
CA THR A 377 -22.59 7.01 -22.28
C THR A 377 -21.51 7.95 -22.84
N PRO A 378 -20.39 7.43 -23.38
CA PRO A 378 -19.41 8.26 -24.09
C PRO A 378 -19.98 9.08 -25.26
N ASN A 379 -21.14 8.68 -25.79
CA ASN A 379 -21.83 9.36 -26.89
C ASN A 379 -22.91 10.35 -26.41
N SER A 380 -23.18 10.43 -25.10
CA SER A 380 -24.14 11.38 -24.53
C SER A 380 -23.69 12.83 -24.68
N LEU A 381 -24.60 13.77 -24.40
CA LEU A 381 -24.34 15.20 -24.49
C LEU A 381 -23.14 15.59 -23.63
N LEU A 382 -22.20 16.31 -24.23
CA LEU A 382 -21.04 16.87 -23.54
C LEU A 382 -21.47 18.19 -22.88
N TYR A 383 -21.23 18.30 -21.57
CA TYR A 383 -21.37 19.56 -20.84
C TYR A 383 -20.19 20.48 -21.16
N THR A 384 -20.46 21.70 -21.61
CA THR A 384 -19.47 22.68 -22.10
C THR A 384 -19.57 24.01 -21.39
#